data_AF-A0A2H1FFG4-F1
#
_entry.id   AF-A0A2H1FFG4-F1
#
_cell.length_a   1.000
_cell.length_b   1.000
_cell.length_c   1.000
_cell.angle_alpha   90.00
_cell.angle_beta   90.00
_cell.angle_gamma   90.00
#
_symmetry.space_group_name_H-M   'P 1'
#
loop_
_entity.id
_entity.type
_entity.pdbx_description
1 polymer ?
#
loop_
_entity_poly.entity_id
_entity_poly.type
_entity_poly.pdbx_seq_one_letter_code
_entity_poly.pdbx_strand_id
1 'polypeptide(L)'
;MSSSKKTSTITFRLDENTIKRLRNESGHRQVSTNTLVNQALKQFLDWGMYESTVGFVIINKQVFVHVFNKFDEKEIVDVATSVGKDEVKNMALFMNGRIDIRSFLAWFELRMINSAVQVSHIHEDDGFHKYVMKHELGKNWSVYHKTILELIFEEVFNKKIDINIDKTMISFEFFE
;
A
#
# COMPACT_ATOMS: atom_id res chain seq x y z
N MET A 1 3.47 -28.17 -9.80
CA MET A 1 2.14 -28.25 -10.46
C MET A 1 1.24 -27.18 -9.89
N SER A 2 0.84 -26.20 -10.69
CA SER A 2 -0.06 -25.10 -10.26
C SER A 2 -1.47 -25.65 -10.06
N SER A 3 -1.97 -25.69 -8.82
CA SER A 3 -3.37 -26.01 -8.56
C SER A 3 -4.26 -24.94 -9.18
N SER A 4 -5.12 -25.32 -10.13
CA SER A 4 -6.17 -24.45 -10.66
C SER A 4 -7.01 -23.87 -9.52
N LYS A 5 -7.07 -22.52 -9.42
CA LYS A 5 -7.97 -21.86 -8.46
C LYS A 5 -9.41 -22.29 -8.77
N LYS A 6 -10.11 -22.85 -7.79
CA LYS A 6 -11.55 -23.13 -7.91
C LYS A 6 -12.28 -21.81 -8.12
N THR A 7 -13.05 -21.72 -9.20
CA THR A 7 -13.93 -20.58 -9.49
C THR A 7 -15.38 -20.98 -9.28
N SER A 8 -16.23 -20.00 -8.96
CA SER A 8 -17.67 -20.18 -8.80
C SER A 8 -18.39 -18.96 -9.37
N THR A 9 -19.59 -19.17 -9.89
CA THR A 9 -20.36 -18.12 -10.56
C THR A 9 -21.39 -17.52 -9.61
N ILE A 10 -21.44 -16.20 -9.58
CA ILE A 10 -22.48 -15.41 -8.92
C ILE A 10 -23.10 -14.47 -9.95
N THR A 11 -24.41 -14.21 -9.85
CA THR A 11 -25.13 -13.35 -10.81
C THR A 11 -25.69 -12.12 -10.09
N PHE A 12 -25.34 -10.94 -10.60
CA PHE A 12 -25.85 -9.66 -10.12
C PHE A 12 -26.75 -9.01 -11.18
N ARG A 13 -27.80 -8.31 -10.73
CA ARG A 13 -28.57 -7.41 -11.59
C ARG A 13 -27.96 -6.02 -11.47
N LEU A 14 -27.56 -5.46 -12.60
CA LEU A 14 -27.04 -4.10 -12.72
C LEU A 14 -27.92 -3.34 -13.71
N ASP A 15 -28.04 -2.02 -13.53
CA ASP A 15 -28.72 -1.19 -14.52
C ASP A 15 -27.95 -1.19 -15.86
N GLU A 16 -28.68 -0.99 -16.96
CA GLU A 16 -28.10 -1.05 -18.30
C GLU A 16 -26.98 -0.02 -18.53
N ASN A 17 -27.07 1.16 -17.90
CA ASN A 17 -26.07 2.20 -18.05
C ASN A 17 -24.75 1.78 -17.38
N THR A 18 -24.80 1.17 -16.20
CA THR A 18 -23.63 0.59 -15.54
C THR A 18 -22.99 -0.51 -16.39
N ILE A 19 -23.79 -1.42 -16.96
CA ILE A 19 -23.28 -2.47 -17.87
C ILE A 19 -22.58 -1.86 -19.08
N LYS A 20 -23.18 -0.82 -19.69
CA LYS A 20 -22.60 -0.12 -20.84
C LYS A 20 -21.26 0.52 -20.49
N ARG A 21 -21.16 1.19 -19.34
CA ARG A 21 -19.93 1.83 -18.85
C ARG A 21 -18.83 0.80 -18.58
N LEU A 22 -19.15 -0.31 -17.90
CA LEU A 22 -18.21 -1.39 -17.63
C LEU A 22 -17.67 -2.02 -18.92
N ARG A 23 -18.53 -2.24 -19.92
CA ARG A 23 -18.11 -2.77 -21.23
C ARG A 23 -17.17 -1.80 -21.94
N ASN A 24 -17.50 -0.51 -21.98
CA ASN A 24 -16.66 0.50 -22.60
C ASN A 24 -15.28 0.58 -21.94
N GLU A 25 -15.24 0.65 -20.60
CA GLU A 25 -14.00 0.67 -19.85
C GLU A 25 -13.15 -0.59 -20.08
N SER A 26 -13.79 -1.78 -20.08
CA SER A 26 -13.08 -3.03 -20.36
C SER A 26 -12.50 -3.07 -21.78
N GLY A 27 -13.20 -2.50 -22.76
CA GLY A 27 -12.71 -2.33 -24.12
C GLY A 27 -11.50 -1.39 -24.20
N HIS A 28 -11.56 -0.24 -23.52
CA HIS A 28 -10.42 0.68 -23.43
C HIS A 28 -9.18 0.04 -22.80
N ARG A 29 -9.37 -0.80 -21.77
CA ARG A 29 -8.28 -1.53 -21.09
C ARG A 29 -7.86 -2.82 -21.78
N GLN A 30 -8.48 -3.20 -22.90
CA GLN A 30 -8.23 -4.44 -23.62
C GLN A 30 -8.36 -5.70 -22.74
N VAL A 31 -9.32 -5.72 -21.82
CA VAL A 31 -9.63 -6.86 -20.95
C VAL A 31 -11.09 -7.27 -21.08
N SER A 32 -11.44 -8.49 -20.69
CA SER A 32 -12.85 -8.89 -20.62
C SER A 32 -13.58 -8.11 -19.53
N THR A 33 -14.89 -7.87 -19.69
CA THR A 33 -15.70 -7.25 -18.64
C THR A 33 -15.67 -8.05 -17.34
N ASN A 34 -15.62 -9.39 -17.42
CA ASN A 34 -15.47 -10.25 -16.24
C ASN A 34 -14.12 -10.01 -15.54
N THR A 35 -13.03 -9.85 -16.28
CA THR A 35 -11.71 -9.53 -15.71
C THR A 35 -11.74 -8.19 -14.99
N LEU A 36 -12.32 -7.15 -15.61
CA LEU A 36 -12.45 -5.82 -15.01
C LEU A 36 -13.27 -5.87 -13.71
N VAL A 37 -14.41 -6.55 -13.71
CA VAL A 37 -15.28 -6.68 -12.53
C VAL A 37 -14.57 -7.44 -11.42
N ASN A 38 -13.90 -8.55 -11.73
CA ASN A 38 -13.14 -9.30 -10.71
C ASN A 38 -12.00 -8.46 -10.12
N GLN A 39 -11.29 -7.68 -10.94
CA GLN A 39 -10.25 -6.77 -10.45
C GLN A 39 -10.83 -5.70 -9.51
N ALA A 40 -11.96 -5.08 -9.88
CA ALA A 40 -12.62 -4.06 -9.07
C ALA A 40 -13.16 -4.63 -7.74
N LEU A 41 -13.80 -5.80 -7.78
CA LEU A 41 -14.28 -6.48 -6.56
C LEU A 41 -13.12 -6.87 -5.66
N LYS A 42 -12.02 -7.36 -6.23
CA LYS A 42 -10.81 -7.67 -5.47
C LYS A 42 -10.24 -6.41 -4.80
N GLN A 43 -10.10 -5.30 -5.53
CA GLN A 43 -9.62 -4.03 -4.97
C GLN A 43 -10.54 -3.52 -3.84
N PHE A 44 -11.86 -3.66 -4.00
CA PHE A 44 -12.81 -3.29 -2.95
C PHE A 44 -12.65 -4.17 -1.70
N LEU A 45 -12.52 -5.49 -1.86
CA LEU A 45 -12.38 -6.41 -0.74
C LEU A 45 -11.03 -6.27 -0.02
N ASP A 46 -9.96 -6.01 -0.77
CA ASP A 46 -8.60 -5.89 -0.23
C ASP A 46 -8.38 -4.52 0.45
N TRP A 47 -9.00 -3.44 -0.04
CA TRP A 47 -8.76 -2.07 0.44
C TRP A 47 -10.04 -1.25 0.65
N GLY A 48 -10.88 -1.13 -0.37
CA GLY A 48 -11.99 -0.17 -0.39
C GLY A 48 -13.02 -0.35 0.74
N MET A 49 -13.22 -1.56 1.23
CA MET A 49 -14.11 -1.86 2.35
C MET A 49 -13.61 -1.26 3.68
N TYR A 50 -12.30 -1.08 3.83
CA TYR A 50 -11.66 -0.59 5.05
C TYR A 50 -11.33 0.90 5.00
N GLU A 51 -11.10 1.47 3.81
CA GLU A 51 -10.61 2.84 3.61
C GLU A 51 -11.35 3.89 4.46
N SER A 52 -12.68 3.84 4.48
CA SER A 52 -13.52 4.78 5.25
C SER A 52 -13.46 4.59 6.77
N THR A 53 -13.01 3.43 7.24
CA THR A 53 -12.97 3.07 8.67
C THR A 53 -11.60 3.27 9.30
N VAL A 54 -10.53 3.31 8.51
CA VAL A 54 -9.14 3.39 8.99
C VAL A 54 -8.55 4.80 8.99
N GLY A 55 -9.41 5.83 8.85
CA GLY A 55 -9.01 7.24 9.05
C GLY A 55 -8.23 7.89 7.91
N PHE A 56 -8.19 7.30 6.71
CA PHE A 56 -7.57 7.93 5.56
C PHE A 56 -8.38 9.12 5.03
N VAL A 57 -7.67 10.13 4.55
CA VAL A 57 -8.23 11.29 3.86
C VAL A 57 -7.65 11.42 2.47
N ILE A 58 -8.49 11.74 1.49
CA ILE A 58 -8.06 11.99 0.11
C ILE A 58 -7.56 13.42 0.00
N ILE A 59 -6.31 13.58 -0.45
CA ILE A 59 -5.68 14.89 -0.67
C ILE A 59 -4.99 14.93 -2.04
N ASN A 60 -5.00 16.09 -2.70
CA ASN A 60 -4.24 16.28 -3.94
C ASN A 60 -2.74 16.15 -3.68
N LYS A 61 -2.03 15.38 -4.52
CA LYS A 61 -0.58 15.14 -4.41
C LYS A 61 0.25 16.42 -4.28
N GLN A 62 -0.03 17.47 -5.06
CA GLN A 62 0.75 18.71 -5.03
C GLN A 62 0.50 19.52 -3.76
N VAL A 63 -0.75 19.53 -3.26
CA VAL A 63 -1.08 20.15 -1.97
C VAL A 63 -0.37 19.43 -0.83
N PHE A 64 -0.44 18.09 -0.84
CA PHE A 64 0.27 17.26 0.13
C PHE A 64 1.77 17.58 0.14
N VAL A 65 2.43 17.54 -1.02
CA VAL A 65 3.87 17.86 -1.15
C VAL A 65 4.18 19.27 -0.65
N HIS A 66 3.36 20.25 -1.01
CA HIS A 66 3.56 21.64 -0.57
C HIS A 66 3.49 21.78 0.95
N VAL A 67 2.49 21.16 1.59
CA VAL A 67 2.33 21.21 3.06
C VAL A 67 3.45 20.42 3.74
N PHE A 68 3.74 19.21 3.27
CA PHE A 68 4.72 18.33 3.90
C PHE A 68 6.14 18.89 3.85
N ASN A 69 6.48 19.68 2.83
CA ASN A 69 7.76 20.36 2.70
C ASN A 69 7.91 21.60 3.60
N LYS A 70 6.86 22.05 4.30
CA LYS A 70 6.97 23.17 5.26
C LYS A 70 7.59 22.75 6.59
N PHE A 71 7.52 21.47 6.92
CA PHE A 71 8.11 20.91 8.12
C PHE A 71 9.61 20.71 7.93
N ASP A 72 10.38 20.96 8.98
CA ASP A 72 11.78 20.53 9.02
C ASP A 72 11.89 19.01 9.29
N GLU A 73 13.08 18.45 9.07
CA GLU A 73 13.28 17.01 9.23
C GLU A 73 13.00 16.51 10.64
N LYS A 74 13.27 17.35 11.67
CA LYS A 74 13.05 16.99 13.07
C LYS A 74 11.57 16.90 13.39
N GLU A 75 10.77 17.85 12.90
CA GLU A 75 9.30 17.82 13.01
C GLU A 75 8.72 16.58 12.31
N ILE A 76 9.26 16.20 11.15
CA ILE A 76 8.84 14.98 10.45
C ILE A 76 9.12 13.71 11.28
N VAL A 77 10.32 13.62 11.86
CA VAL A 77 10.69 12.49 12.73
C VAL A 77 9.83 12.48 14.00
N ASP A 78 9.53 13.63 14.58
CA ASP A 78 8.65 13.75 15.74
C ASP A 78 7.23 13.26 15.42
N VAL A 79 6.65 13.67 14.28
CA VAL A 79 5.32 13.18 13.86
C VAL A 79 5.35 11.66 13.60
N ALA A 80 6.39 11.15 12.95
CA ALA A 80 6.56 9.72 12.70
C ALA A 80 6.64 8.89 13.98
N THR A 81 7.38 9.38 14.98
CA THR A 81 7.62 8.69 16.26
C THR A 81 6.45 8.80 17.22
N SER A 82 5.84 9.98 17.36
CA SER A 82 4.78 10.27 18.34
C SER A 82 3.40 9.77 17.93
N VAL A 83 3.11 9.74 16.62
CA VAL A 83 1.78 9.39 16.09
C VAL A 83 1.89 8.34 14.98
N GLY A 84 2.76 8.59 14.00
CA GLY A 84 2.77 7.84 12.73
C GLY A 84 2.97 6.34 12.90
N LYS A 85 3.92 5.91 13.74
CA LYS A 85 4.21 4.49 14.00
C LYS A 85 2.99 3.75 14.51
N ASP A 86 2.34 4.28 15.55
CA ASP A 86 1.22 3.60 16.20
C ASP A 86 -0.01 3.58 15.30
N GLU A 87 -0.29 4.65 14.56
CA GLU A 87 -1.36 4.66 13.55
C GLU A 87 -1.11 3.62 12.45
N VAL A 88 0.10 3.56 11.89
CA VAL A 88 0.46 2.58 10.86
C VAL A 88 0.35 1.14 11.38
N LYS A 89 0.82 0.89 12.59
CA LYS A 89 0.72 -0.42 13.26
C LYS A 89 -0.74 -0.82 13.51
N ASN A 90 -1.55 0.09 14.03
CA ASN A 90 -2.96 -0.16 14.36
C ASN A 90 -3.79 -0.41 13.10
N MET A 91 -3.56 0.35 12.03
CA MET A 91 -4.23 0.11 10.74
C MET A 91 -3.87 -1.25 10.15
N ALA A 92 -2.58 -1.62 10.16
CA ALA A 92 -2.13 -2.93 9.68
C ALA A 92 -2.77 -4.07 10.47
N LEU A 93 -2.81 -3.96 11.80
CA LEU A 93 -3.43 -4.94 12.68
C LEU A 93 -4.95 -5.05 12.44
N PHE A 94 -5.64 -3.92 12.29
CA PHE A 94 -7.09 -3.89 12.06
C PHE A 94 -7.46 -4.56 10.73
N MET A 95 -6.75 -4.24 9.64
CA MET A 95 -7.07 -4.76 8.31
C MET A 95 -6.68 -6.24 8.14
N ASN A 96 -5.56 -6.67 8.74
CA ASN A 96 -5.07 -8.04 8.60
C ASN A 96 -5.57 -8.98 9.71
N GLY A 97 -6.07 -8.46 10.83
CA GLY A 97 -6.41 -9.22 12.04
C GLY A 97 -5.20 -9.79 12.80
N ARG A 98 -3.97 -9.61 12.28
CA ARG A 98 -2.71 -10.02 12.90
C ARG A 98 -1.58 -9.11 12.43
N ILE A 99 -0.46 -9.13 13.16
CA ILE A 99 0.74 -8.40 12.78
C ILE A 99 1.98 -9.30 12.90
N ASP A 100 2.52 -9.66 11.75
CA ASP A 100 3.80 -10.33 11.54
C ASP A 100 4.48 -9.65 10.33
N ILE A 101 5.78 -9.87 10.11
CA ILE A 101 6.52 -9.19 9.04
C ILE A 101 5.85 -9.35 7.67
N ARG A 102 5.38 -10.57 7.34
CA ARG A 102 4.75 -10.84 6.04
C ARG A 102 3.42 -10.11 5.91
N SER A 103 2.55 -10.23 6.92
CA SER A 103 1.23 -9.57 6.87
C SER A 103 1.37 -8.05 6.85
N PHE A 104 2.29 -7.49 7.64
CA PHE A 104 2.56 -6.07 7.67
C PHE A 104 3.07 -5.55 6.32
N LEU A 105 4.06 -6.21 5.71
CA LEU A 105 4.62 -5.75 4.43
C LEU A 105 3.65 -5.91 3.27
N ALA A 106 2.85 -6.98 3.23
CA ALA A 106 1.81 -7.14 2.23
C ALA A 106 0.76 -6.02 2.32
N TRP A 107 0.35 -5.66 3.54
CA TRP A 107 -0.54 -4.53 3.78
C TRP A 107 0.14 -3.20 3.43
N PHE A 108 1.41 -3.02 3.79
CA PHE A 108 2.16 -1.80 3.53
C PHE A 108 2.34 -1.58 2.02
N GLU A 109 2.68 -2.60 1.26
CA GLU A 109 2.73 -2.55 -0.21
C GLU A 109 1.38 -2.12 -0.80
N LEU A 110 0.29 -2.76 -0.37
CA LEU A 110 -1.07 -2.40 -0.82
C LEU A 110 -1.40 -0.95 -0.48
N ARG A 111 -1.06 -0.48 0.73
CA ARG A 111 -1.23 0.92 1.15
C ARG A 111 -0.45 1.87 0.25
N MET A 112 0.80 1.54 -0.09
CA MET A 112 1.64 2.38 -0.95
C MET A 112 1.08 2.46 -2.37
N ILE A 113 0.66 1.33 -2.95
CA ILE A 113 0.01 1.30 -4.27
C ILE A 113 -1.25 2.19 -4.29
N ASN A 114 -2.10 2.08 -3.26
CA ASN A 114 -3.29 2.93 -3.14
C ASN A 114 -2.97 4.40 -2.83
N SER A 115 -1.74 4.71 -2.44
CA SER A 115 -1.21 6.08 -2.28
C SER A 115 -0.52 6.61 -3.55
N ALA A 116 -0.79 6.01 -4.71
CA ALA A 116 -0.19 6.32 -6.00
C ALA A 116 1.35 6.15 -6.04
N VAL A 117 1.88 5.21 -5.25
CA VAL A 117 3.29 4.82 -5.25
C VAL A 117 3.47 3.60 -6.15
N GLN A 118 4.48 3.62 -7.00
CA GLN A 118 4.87 2.43 -7.77
C GLN A 118 5.77 1.57 -6.89
N VAL A 119 5.41 0.30 -6.72
CA VAL A 119 6.16 -0.66 -5.90
C VAL A 119 6.71 -1.77 -6.78
N SER A 120 8.00 -2.06 -6.62
CA SER A 120 8.68 -3.23 -7.15
C SER A 120 9.09 -4.11 -5.98
N HIS A 121 8.52 -5.32 -5.91
CA HIS A 121 8.87 -6.32 -4.91
C HIS A 121 9.62 -7.47 -5.57
N ILE A 122 10.89 -7.64 -5.20
CA ILE A 122 11.73 -8.76 -5.63
C ILE A 122 11.80 -9.73 -4.45
N HIS A 123 11.55 -11.00 -4.73
CA HIS A 123 11.61 -12.08 -3.76
C HIS A 123 12.34 -13.28 -4.37
N GLU A 124 13.26 -13.86 -3.62
CA GLU A 124 14.05 -15.02 -4.02
C GLU A 124 13.76 -16.22 -3.10
N ASP A 125 14.04 -17.44 -3.58
CA ASP A 125 13.67 -18.69 -2.89
C ASP A 125 14.38 -18.89 -1.53
N ASP A 126 15.46 -18.14 -1.28
CA ASP A 126 16.22 -18.15 -0.01
C ASP A 126 15.59 -17.27 1.09
N GLY A 127 14.42 -16.66 0.82
CA GLY A 127 13.74 -15.76 1.74
C GLY A 127 14.26 -14.32 1.69
N PHE A 128 15.07 -13.97 0.68
CA PHE A 128 15.43 -12.58 0.41
C PHE A 128 14.25 -11.80 -0.14
N HIS A 129 14.03 -10.60 0.41
CA HIS A 129 13.07 -9.65 -0.09
C HIS A 129 13.70 -8.28 -0.30
N LYS A 130 13.42 -7.66 -1.45
CA LYS A 130 13.78 -6.26 -1.74
C LYS A 130 12.56 -5.50 -2.21
N TYR A 131 12.29 -4.37 -1.57
CA TYR A 131 11.24 -3.45 -1.96
C TYR A 131 11.87 -2.18 -2.51
N VAL A 132 11.35 -1.69 -3.63
CA VAL A 132 11.69 -0.38 -4.21
C VAL A 132 10.39 0.36 -4.50
N MET A 133 10.24 1.55 -3.92
CA MET A 133 9.01 2.33 -3.94
C MET A 133 9.27 3.70 -4.53
N LYS A 134 8.68 4.00 -5.68
CA LYS A 134 8.78 5.31 -6.37
C LYS A 134 7.50 6.12 -6.14
N HIS A 135 7.61 7.23 -5.42
CA HIS A 135 6.47 8.01 -4.92
C HIS A 135 6.44 9.48 -5.41
N GLU A 136 7.60 10.11 -5.62
CA GLU A 136 7.71 11.54 -6.01
C GLU A 136 6.97 12.52 -5.07
N LEU A 137 7.03 12.26 -3.76
CA LEU A 137 6.36 13.06 -2.71
C LEU A 137 7.31 13.95 -1.88
N GLY A 138 8.59 14.01 -2.24
CA GLY A 138 9.58 14.83 -1.55
C GLY A 138 10.33 14.08 -0.45
N LYS A 139 11.46 14.65 -0.02
CA LYS A 139 12.40 14.04 0.93
C LYS A 139 11.75 13.81 2.30
N ASN A 140 10.94 14.75 2.77
CA ASN A 140 10.24 14.64 4.05
C ASN A 140 9.37 13.38 4.08
N TRP A 141 8.66 13.07 2.99
CA TRP A 141 7.83 11.87 2.92
C TRP A 141 8.64 10.58 3.04
N SER A 142 9.82 10.58 2.45
CA SER A 142 10.76 9.47 2.55
C SER A 142 11.31 9.31 3.96
N VAL A 143 11.66 10.41 4.63
CA VAL A 143 12.09 10.39 6.05
C VAL A 143 10.96 9.85 6.93
N TYR A 144 9.73 10.36 6.77
CA TYR A 144 8.57 9.89 7.53
C TYR A 144 8.38 8.37 7.45
N HIS A 145 8.39 7.81 6.23
CA HIS A 145 8.21 6.38 6.04
C HIS A 145 9.43 5.55 6.46
N LYS A 146 10.65 6.07 6.26
CA LYS A 146 11.87 5.44 6.79
C LYS A 146 11.79 5.28 8.30
N THR A 147 11.52 6.38 9.01
CA THR A 147 11.43 6.38 10.47
C THR A 147 10.37 5.40 10.97
N ILE A 148 9.17 5.40 10.37
CA ILE A 148 8.11 4.47 10.76
C ILE A 148 8.53 3.02 10.55
N LEU A 149 9.10 2.69 9.39
CA LEU A 149 9.50 1.33 9.09
C LEU A 149 10.63 0.86 10.02
N GLU A 150 11.65 1.68 10.27
CA GLU A 150 12.72 1.37 11.21
C GLU A 150 12.16 1.08 12.62
N LEU A 151 11.25 1.93 13.12
CA LEU A 151 10.64 1.75 14.44
C LEU A 151 9.75 0.50 14.51
N ILE A 152 8.95 0.23 13.48
CA ILE A 152 8.10 -0.97 13.45
C ILE A 152 8.96 -2.23 13.43
N PHE A 153 10.01 -2.27 12.59
CA PHE A 153 10.92 -3.41 12.54
C PHE A 153 11.61 -3.63 13.88
N GLU A 154 12.13 -2.58 14.51
CA GLU A 154 12.85 -2.70 15.77
C GLU A 154 11.92 -3.06 16.94
N GLU A 155 10.81 -2.35 17.11
CA GLU A 155 9.96 -2.48 18.30
C GLU A 155 8.92 -3.61 18.20
N VAL A 156 8.38 -3.87 17.00
CA VAL A 156 7.31 -4.87 16.81
C VAL A 156 7.88 -6.21 16.38
N PHE A 157 8.89 -6.20 15.52
CA PHE A 157 9.45 -7.42 14.94
C PHE A 157 10.80 -7.82 15.53
N ASN A 158 11.38 -7.00 16.42
CA ASN A 158 12.69 -7.22 17.00
C ASN A 158 13.78 -7.51 15.94
N LYS A 159 13.68 -6.83 14.80
CA LYS A 159 14.64 -6.90 13.68
C LYS A 159 15.11 -5.49 13.33
N LYS A 160 16.35 -5.37 12.86
CA LYS A 160 16.82 -4.13 12.24
C LYS A 160 16.68 -4.22 10.73
N ILE A 161 16.42 -3.08 10.12
CA ILE A 161 16.35 -2.95 8.66
C ILE A 161 17.12 -1.71 8.24
N ASP A 162 17.86 -1.81 7.14
CA ASP A 162 18.50 -0.65 6.52
C ASP A 162 17.61 -0.12 5.39
N ILE A 163 17.25 1.15 5.48
CA ILE A 163 16.35 1.81 4.55
C ILE A 163 17.08 2.97 3.86
N ASN A 164 17.22 2.80 2.55
CA ASN A 164 17.77 3.79 1.66
C ASN A 164 16.65 4.70 1.14
N ILE A 165 16.85 6.01 1.23
CA ILE A 165 15.85 7.00 0.83
C ILE A 165 16.45 8.18 0.05
N ASP A 166 15.74 8.62 -0.98
CA ASP A 166 15.97 9.91 -1.64
C ASP A 166 14.67 10.75 -1.66
N LYS A 167 14.60 11.78 -2.50
CA LYS A 167 13.43 12.67 -2.60
C LYS A 167 12.18 11.98 -3.20
N THR A 168 12.37 10.89 -3.91
CA THR A 168 11.39 10.25 -4.79
C THR A 168 11.30 8.74 -4.64
N MET A 169 12.26 8.13 -3.96
CA MET A 169 12.37 6.69 -3.76
C MET A 169 12.64 6.31 -2.31
N ILE A 170 12.08 5.16 -1.94
CA ILE A 170 12.41 4.40 -0.73
C ILE A 170 12.77 2.99 -1.17
N SER A 171 13.84 2.42 -0.64
CA SER A 171 14.18 1.01 -0.87
C SER A 171 14.79 0.38 0.37
N PHE A 172 14.46 -0.89 0.59
CA PHE A 172 15.00 -1.68 1.68
C PHE A 172 15.00 -3.15 1.30
N GLU A 173 15.82 -3.92 2.00
CA GLU A 173 15.90 -5.36 1.84
C GLU A 173 16.01 -6.05 3.21
N PHE A 174 15.50 -7.27 3.29
CA PHE A 174 15.61 -8.10 4.48
C PHE A 174 15.53 -9.59 4.13
N PHE A 175 15.98 -10.42 5.07
CA PHE A 175 15.83 -11.87 5.03
C PHE A 175 14.80 -12.32 6.04
N GLU A 176 13.92 -13.21 5.61
CA GLU A 176 12.87 -13.76 6.45
C GLU A 176 13.39 -14.66 7.58
#